data_AF-A0A2M4C1C2-F1
#
_entry.id   AF-A0A2M4C1C2-F1
#
_cell.length_a   1.000
_cell.length_b   1.000
_cell.length_c   1.000
_cell.angle_alpha   90.00
_cell.angle_beta   90.00
_cell.angle_gamma   90.00
#
_symmetry.space_group_name_H-M   'P 1'
#
loop_
_entity.id
_entity.type
_entity.pdbx_description
1 polymer ?
#
loop_
_entity_poly.entity_id
_entity_poly.type
_entity_poly.pdbx_seq_one_letter_code
_entity_poly.pdbx_strand_id
1 'polypeptide(L)'
;MEEFPGMVHFMHIDRYNGRIVSPSLDVQDPSDILKQRVWSMVDFARTYLDKGYMSMIWKDVTFSYAYFLWFEDEHGTALKPNEPPNRCLSCGTGLLGLLVCVLVFFLLCVSSRRLIETCFPRSSSGKIRCYELFLVHLGLVTSTIVLEHCRRLAVTITDLTGCIGNPIDLL
;
A
#
# COMPACT_ATOMS: atom_id res chain seq x y z
N MET A 1 -12.37 -13.62 0.71
CA MET A 1 -13.13 -12.34 0.65
C MET A 1 -14.41 -12.43 1.49
N GLU A 2 -15.04 -13.61 1.58
CA GLU A 2 -16.18 -13.87 2.46
C GLU A 2 -15.92 -13.60 3.96
N GLU A 3 -14.66 -13.71 4.41
CA GLU A 3 -14.25 -13.38 5.80
C GLU A 3 -14.18 -11.87 6.11
N PHE A 4 -14.33 -11.02 5.08
CA PHE A 4 -14.19 -9.57 5.16
C PHE A 4 -15.42 -8.90 4.51
N PRO A 5 -16.53 -8.77 5.24
CA PRO A 5 -17.78 -8.25 4.68
C PRO A 5 -17.62 -6.86 4.05
N GLY A 6 -18.14 -6.70 2.84
CA GLY A 6 -18.06 -5.45 2.09
C GLY A 6 -16.68 -5.12 1.52
N MET A 7 -15.66 -5.98 1.69
CA MET A 7 -14.39 -5.85 0.98
C MET A 7 -14.57 -6.28 -0.48
N VAL A 8 -14.17 -5.41 -1.39
CA VAL A 8 -14.28 -5.59 -2.84
C VAL A 8 -12.94 -5.99 -3.44
N HIS A 9 -11.85 -5.37 -2.97
CA HIS A 9 -10.51 -5.63 -3.47
C HIS A 9 -9.44 -5.24 -2.46
N PHE A 10 -8.26 -5.83 -2.56
CA PHE A 10 -7.08 -5.41 -1.82
C PHE A 10 -5.82 -5.60 -2.65
N MET A 11 -4.80 -4.79 -2.37
CA MET A 11 -3.47 -4.95 -2.93
C MET A 11 -2.44 -4.71 -1.83
N HIS A 12 -1.68 -5.74 -1.52
CA HIS A 12 -0.54 -5.67 -0.61
C HIS A 12 0.75 -5.66 -1.40
N ILE A 13 1.66 -4.75 -1.05
CA ILE A 13 2.97 -4.60 -1.69
C ILE A 13 4.04 -4.74 -0.62
N ASP A 14 4.85 -5.79 -0.74
CA ASP A 14 6.13 -5.91 -0.05
C ASP A 14 7.21 -5.31 -0.94
N ARG A 15 7.64 -4.10 -0.58
CA ARG A 15 8.65 -3.35 -1.34
C ARG A 15 10.07 -3.89 -1.12
N TYR A 16 10.30 -4.61 -0.02
CA TYR A 16 11.60 -5.18 0.29
C TYR A 16 11.92 -6.36 -0.63
N ASN A 17 10.95 -7.28 -0.79
CA ASN A 17 11.09 -8.44 -1.68
C ASN A 17 10.57 -8.20 -3.11
N GLY A 18 9.97 -7.03 -3.38
CA GLY A 18 9.33 -6.72 -4.66
C GLY A 18 8.12 -7.61 -4.96
N ARG A 19 7.39 -8.04 -3.92
CA ARG A 19 6.24 -8.95 -4.05
C ARG A 19 4.94 -8.17 -3.96
N ILE A 20 3.97 -8.57 -4.78
CA ILE A 20 2.63 -8.01 -4.77
C ILE A 20 1.64 -9.16 -4.56
N VAL A 21 0.71 -8.98 -3.63
CA VAL A 21 -0.37 -9.93 -3.33
C VAL A 21 -1.68 -9.19 -3.56
N SER A 22 -2.46 -9.68 -4.52
CA SER A 22 -3.76 -9.11 -4.89
C SER A 22 -4.64 -10.23 -5.46
N PRO A 23 -5.96 -10.23 -5.21
CA PRO A 23 -6.88 -11.06 -5.96
C PRO A 23 -6.80 -10.74 -7.46
N SER A 24 -6.90 -11.76 -8.31
CA SER A 24 -6.95 -11.57 -9.77
C SER A 24 -8.22 -10.79 -10.16
N LEU A 25 -8.05 -9.73 -10.96
CA LEU A 25 -9.16 -9.03 -11.59
C LEU A 25 -9.38 -9.66 -12.97
N ASP A 26 -10.43 -10.48 -13.13
CA ASP A 26 -10.68 -11.14 -14.42
C ASP A 26 -10.92 -10.11 -15.53
N VAL A 27 -10.44 -10.41 -16.73
CA VAL A 27 -10.36 -9.51 -17.88
C VAL A 27 -11.70 -9.38 -18.61
N GLN A 28 -12.63 -10.32 -18.40
CA GLN A 28 -13.92 -10.35 -19.13
C GLN A 28 -15.14 -9.86 -18.34
N ASP A 29 -14.96 -9.40 -17.10
CA ASP A 29 -16.03 -9.01 -16.18
C ASP A 29 -16.19 -7.47 -16.08
N PRO A 30 -17.29 -6.95 -15.47
CA PRO A 30 -17.48 -5.53 -15.11
C PRO A 30 -16.34 -4.89 -14.26
N SER A 31 -15.30 -5.67 -14.00
CA SER A 31 -13.95 -5.36 -13.54
C SER A 31 -13.30 -4.13 -14.15
N ASP A 32 -13.68 -3.63 -15.32
CA ASP A 32 -13.00 -2.48 -15.91
C ASP A 32 -13.23 -1.18 -15.13
N ILE A 33 -14.43 -1.00 -14.59
CA ILE A 33 -14.71 0.13 -13.69
C ILE A 33 -13.91 -0.03 -12.40
N LEU A 34 -13.90 -1.24 -11.82
CA LEU A 34 -13.13 -1.49 -10.60
C LEU A 34 -11.63 -1.30 -10.83
N LYS A 35 -11.08 -1.77 -11.96
CA LYS A 35 -9.68 -1.55 -12.37
C LYS A 35 -9.39 -0.05 -12.46
N GLN A 36 -10.22 0.72 -13.16
CA GLN A 36 -10.05 2.17 -13.26
C GLN A 36 -10.09 2.84 -11.88
N ARG A 37 -10.98 2.40 -10.98
CA ARG A 37 -11.07 2.91 -9.61
C ARG A 37 -9.85 2.54 -8.78
N VAL A 38 -9.33 1.32 -8.89
CA VAL A 38 -8.09 0.87 -8.22
C VAL A 38 -6.90 1.70 -8.72
N TRP A 39 -6.77 1.93 -10.03
CA TRP A 39 -5.71 2.79 -10.56
C TRP A 39 -5.83 4.23 -10.08
N SER A 40 -7.03 4.80 -10.12
CA SER A 40 -7.30 6.16 -9.61
C SER A 40 -6.98 6.28 -8.12
N MET A 41 -7.28 5.24 -7.34
CA MET A 41 -6.98 5.14 -5.92
C MET A 41 -5.47 5.12 -5.67
N VAL A 42 -4.72 4.35 -6.46
CA VAL A 42 -3.24 4.32 -6.39
C VAL A 42 -2.67 5.71 -6.68
N ASP A 43 -3.07 6.36 -7.78
CA ASP A 43 -2.59 7.70 -8.14
C ASP A 43 -2.90 8.74 -7.05
N PHE A 44 -4.11 8.67 -6.48
CA PHE A 44 -4.53 9.55 -5.40
C PHE A 44 -3.69 9.34 -4.13
N ALA A 45 -3.52 8.08 -3.70
CA ALA A 45 -2.70 7.76 -2.54
C ALA A 45 -1.24 8.21 -2.72
N ARG A 46 -0.67 8.06 -3.92
CA ARG A 46 0.69 8.53 -4.23
C ARG A 46 0.84 10.04 -4.09
N THR A 47 -0.12 10.79 -4.62
CA THR A 47 -0.14 12.25 -4.50
C THR A 47 -0.15 12.72 -3.04
N TYR A 48 -0.77 11.95 -2.14
CA TYR A 48 -0.80 12.25 -0.71
C TYR A 48 0.43 11.71 0.03
N LEU A 49 1.00 10.59 -0.41
CA LEU A 49 2.29 10.11 0.07
C LEU A 49 3.40 11.13 -0.18
N ASP A 50 3.40 11.77 -1.35
CA ASP A 50 4.35 12.84 -1.68
C ASP A 50 4.24 14.05 -0.74
N LYS A 51 3.06 14.26 -0.14
CA LYS A 51 2.81 15.30 0.89
C LYS A 51 3.14 14.82 2.31
N GLY A 52 3.61 13.58 2.46
CA GLY A 52 3.96 12.98 3.75
C GLY A 52 2.84 12.18 4.43
N TYR A 53 1.69 11.97 3.79
CA TYR A 53 0.60 11.16 4.37
C TYR A 53 0.83 9.68 4.12
N MET A 54 1.06 8.92 5.19
CA MET A 54 1.33 7.48 5.12
C MET A 54 0.10 6.61 5.38
N SER A 55 -0.93 7.18 5.98
CA SER A 55 -2.18 6.49 6.29
C SER A 55 -3.35 7.39 5.94
N MET A 56 -4.31 6.85 5.20
CA MET A 56 -5.47 7.61 4.76
C MET A 56 -6.66 6.70 4.48
N ILE A 57 -7.84 7.17 4.86
CA ILE A 57 -9.13 6.56 4.53
C ILE A 57 -9.98 7.65 3.90
N TRP A 58 -10.56 7.37 2.75
CA TRP A 58 -11.45 8.28 2.04
C TRP A 58 -12.57 7.49 1.37
N LYS A 59 -13.60 8.18 0.92
CA LYS A 59 -14.75 7.54 0.28
C LYS A 59 -15.27 8.37 -0.87
N ASP A 60 -15.81 7.69 -1.87
CA ASP A 60 -16.68 8.30 -2.86
C ASP A 60 -18.14 7.85 -2.62
N VAL A 61 -18.99 8.00 -3.63
CA VAL A 61 -20.42 7.63 -3.53
C VAL A 61 -20.60 6.11 -3.44
N THR A 62 -19.67 5.33 -3.98
CA THR A 62 -19.82 3.88 -4.18
C THR A 62 -18.89 3.08 -3.28
N PHE A 63 -17.66 3.56 -3.06
CA PHE A 63 -16.59 2.83 -2.41
C PHE A 63 -15.95 3.62 -1.27
N SER A 64 -15.48 2.89 -0.26
CA SER A 64 -14.55 3.35 0.75
C SER A 64 -13.16 2.82 0.40
N TYR A 65 -12.19 3.70 0.38
CA TYR A 65 -10.81 3.43 0.04
C TYR A 65 -9.94 3.62 1.28
N ALA A 66 -8.96 2.75 1.46
CA ALA A 66 -7.93 2.95 2.45
C ALA A 66 -6.55 2.62 1.89
N TYR A 67 -5.58 3.41 2.35
CA TYR A 67 -4.17 3.25 2.04
C TYR A 67 -3.37 3.37 3.33
N PHE A 68 -2.47 2.41 3.53
CA PHE A 68 -1.55 2.37 4.67
C PHE A 68 -0.16 2.02 4.17
N LEU A 69 0.82 2.78 4.65
CA LEU A 69 2.24 2.52 4.50
C LEU A 69 2.87 2.45 5.88
N TRP A 70 3.59 1.36 6.13
CA TRP A 70 4.32 1.19 7.37
C TRP A 70 5.70 0.57 7.12
N PHE A 71 6.54 0.68 8.12
CA PHE A 71 7.89 0.14 8.12
C PHE A 71 8.04 -0.85 9.25
N GLU A 72 8.86 -1.87 9.05
CA GLU A 72 9.21 -2.86 10.07
C GLU A 72 10.71 -3.09 10.09
N ASP A 73 11.24 -3.51 11.24
CA ASP A 73 12.61 -4.01 11.35
C ASP A 73 12.71 -5.49 10.94
N GLU A 74 13.92 -6.05 11.00
CA GLU A 74 14.16 -7.47 10.71
C GLU A 74 13.36 -8.42 11.64
N HIS A 75 12.98 -7.94 12.83
CA HIS A 75 12.24 -8.67 13.85
C HIS A 75 10.72 -8.50 13.74
N GLY A 76 10.23 -7.73 12.76
CA GLY A 76 8.81 -7.45 12.58
C GLY A 76 8.24 -6.43 13.55
N THR A 77 9.11 -5.66 14.22
CA THR A 77 8.70 -4.52 15.04
C THR A 77 8.42 -3.34 14.12
N ALA A 78 7.22 -2.78 14.22
CA ALA A 78 6.86 -1.66 13.40
C ALA A 78 7.68 -0.40 13.80
N LEU A 79 8.25 0.26 12.79
CA LEU A 79 9.14 1.41 12.92
C LEU A 79 8.41 2.70 12.57
N LYS A 80 8.54 3.71 13.44
CA LYS A 80 8.07 5.06 13.11
C LYS A 80 9.15 5.81 12.31
N PRO A 81 8.79 6.45 11.19
CA PRO A 81 9.72 7.31 10.46
C PRO A 81 10.29 8.40 11.37
N ASN A 82 11.59 8.67 11.24
CA ASN A 82 12.20 9.81 11.91
C ASN A 82 11.85 11.13 11.22
N GLU A 83 11.65 11.09 9.91
CA GLU A 83 11.25 12.25 9.10
C GLU A 83 10.12 11.85 8.14
N PRO A 84 9.11 12.72 7.92
CA PRO A 84 8.11 12.50 6.89
C PRO A 84 8.79 12.53 5.51
N PRO A 85 8.33 11.74 4.52
CA PRO A 85 8.98 11.59 3.22
C PRO A 85 8.93 12.84 2.30
N ASN A 86 8.63 14.01 2.86
CA ASN A 86 8.23 15.28 2.23
C ASN A 86 9.34 15.98 1.40
N ARG A 87 10.40 15.26 0.98
CA ARG A 87 11.56 15.82 0.25
C ARG A 87 11.92 15.10 -1.05
N CYS A 88 11.25 14.01 -1.42
CA CYS A 88 11.50 13.30 -2.68
C CYS A 88 10.14 12.88 -3.20
N LEU A 89 9.61 13.40 -4.30
CA LEU A 89 9.71 12.74 -5.60
C LEU A 89 9.08 13.64 -6.69
N SER A 90 9.75 14.70 -7.11
CA SER A 90 9.40 15.38 -8.37
C SER A 90 10.01 14.59 -9.53
N CYS A 91 9.27 13.63 -10.08
CA CYS A 91 9.62 12.97 -11.35
C CYS A 91 8.44 13.07 -12.33
N GLY A 92 8.68 13.76 -13.45
CA GLY A 92 7.68 14.11 -14.46
C GLY A 92 7.06 12.89 -15.15
N THR A 93 5.78 13.04 -15.48
CA THR A 93 4.92 12.06 -16.13
C THR A 93 5.09 12.09 -17.65
N GLY A 94 5.27 10.91 -18.28
CA GLY A 94 5.32 10.76 -19.73
C GLY A 94 5.21 9.30 -20.25
N LEU A 95 4.01 8.98 -20.73
CA LEU A 95 3.55 8.03 -21.76
C LEU A 95 3.85 6.49 -21.72
N LEU A 96 2.72 5.76 -21.69
CA LEU A 96 2.42 4.51 -22.41
C LEU A 96 2.51 3.16 -21.67
N GLY A 97 1.51 2.93 -20.82
CA GLY A 97 0.77 1.67 -20.60
C GLY A 97 1.52 0.42 -20.14
N LEU A 98 2.45 -0.12 -20.94
CA LEU A 98 3.16 -1.36 -20.64
C LEU A 98 4.55 -1.10 -20.04
N LEU A 99 5.21 -0.03 -20.51
CA LEU A 99 6.37 0.54 -19.84
C LEU A 99 5.98 1.05 -18.45
N VAL A 100 4.73 1.49 -18.26
CA VAL A 100 4.22 1.94 -16.96
C VAL A 100 4.26 0.82 -15.91
N CYS A 101 3.98 -0.44 -16.21
CA CYS A 101 4.12 -1.50 -15.19
C CYS A 101 5.58 -1.73 -14.78
N VAL A 102 6.53 -1.72 -15.74
CA VAL A 102 7.96 -1.92 -15.45
C VAL A 102 8.57 -0.66 -14.82
N LEU A 103 8.18 0.53 -15.24
CA LEU A 103 8.58 1.81 -14.64
C LEU A 103 7.91 2.03 -13.30
N VAL A 104 6.67 1.61 -13.10
CA VAL A 104 6.03 1.60 -11.78
C VAL A 104 6.75 0.61 -10.90
N PHE A 105 7.14 -0.58 -11.38
CA PHE A 105 7.97 -1.50 -10.60
C PHE A 105 9.37 -0.91 -10.29
N PHE A 106 9.98 -0.23 -11.25
CA PHE A 106 11.30 0.40 -11.11
C PHE A 106 11.23 1.66 -10.23
N LEU A 107 10.20 2.49 -10.35
CA LEU A 107 9.91 3.64 -9.49
C LEU A 107 9.47 3.16 -8.11
N LEU A 108 8.71 2.07 -7.98
CA LEU A 108 8.43 1.43 -6.71
C LEU A 108 9.76 1.01 -6.07
N CYS A 109 10.65 0.31 -6.79
CA CYS A 109 11.92 -0.15 -6.26
C CYS A 109 12.90 0.99 -5.92
N VAL A 110 13.02 2.01 -6.77
CA VAL A 110 13.89 3.18 -6.59
C VAL A 110 13.33 4.12 -5.52
N SER A 111 12.02 4.36 -5.50
CA SER A 111 11.38 5.13 -4.45
C SER A 111 11.38 4.40 -3.12
N SER A 112 11.40 3.06 -3.07
CA SER A 112 11.49 2.34 -1.78
C SER A 112 12.82 2.61 -1.08
N ARG A 113 13.94 2.56 -1.82
CA ARG A 113 15.25 2.91 -1.26
C ARG A 113 15.30 4.38 -0.85
N ARG A 114 14.83 5.29 -1.71
CA ARG A 114 14.78 6.73 -1.39
C ARG A 114 13.82 7.05 -0.23
N LEU A 115 12.71 6.34 -0.11
CA LEU A 115 11.72 6.51 0.96
C LEU A 115 12.31 6.02 2.28
N ILE A 116 12.94 4.84 2.29
CA ILE A 116 13.64 4.32 3.48
C ILE A 116 14.82 5.23 3.86
N GLU A 117 15.61 5.71 2.89
CA GLU A 117 16.71 6.66 3.15
C GLU A 117 16.21 8.02 3.66
N THR A 118 15.07 8.51 3.16
CA THR A 118 14.46 9.78 3.62
C THR A 118 13.83 9.62 5.00
N CYS A 119 13.12 8.53 5.24
CA CYS A 119 12.46 8.26 6.53
C CYS A 119 13.45 7.82 7.62
N PHE A 120 14.58 7.20 7.23
CA PHE A 120 15.58 6.64 8.13
C PHE A 120 17.02 6.93 7.64
N PRO A 121 17.45 8.21 7.60
CA PRO A 121 18.76 8.60 7.05
C PRO A 121 19.97 8.09 7.84
N ARG A 122 19.76 7.60 9.07
CA ARG A 122 20.82 7.08 9.98
C ARG A 122 20.85 5.56 10.10
N SER A 123 19.93 4.85 9.44
CA SER A 123 19.83 3.39 9.54
C SER A 123 20.39 2.73 8.29
N SER A 124 21.02 1.56 8.43
CA SER A 124 21.41 0.74 7.29
C SER A 124 20.14 0.29 6.55
N SER A 125 19.91 0.83 5.36
CA SER A 125 18.69 0.61 4.54
C SER A 125 18.39 -0.86 4.23
N GLY A 126 19.34 -1.76 4.40
CA GLY A 126 19.17 -3.21 4.23
C GLY A 126 18.38 -3.93 5.34
N LYS A 127 18.06 -3.26 6.46
CA LYS A 127 17.38 -3.88 7.62
C LYS A 127 15.93 -3.45 7.83
N ILE A 128 15.41 -2.58 6.96
CA ILE A 128 14.07 -2.01 7.10
C ILE A 128 13.19 -2.57 6.00
N ARG A 129 12.10 -3.22 6.40
CA ARG A 129 11.05 -3.67 5.48
C ARG A 129 10.03 -2.55 5.34
N CYS A 130 9.51 -2.38 4.14
CA CYS A 130 8.52 -1.36 3.82
C CYS A 130 7.33 -2.04 3.14
N TYR A 131 6.15 -1.80 3.69
CA TYR A 131 4.92 -2.44 3.26
C TYR A 131 3.88 -1.41 2.89
N GLU A 132 3.05 -1.75 1.92
CA GLU A 132 1.88 -0.97 1.57
C GLU A 132 0.66 -1.86 1.45
N LEU A 133 -0.48 -1.30 1.84
CA LEU A 133 -1.76 -1.94 1.70
C LEU A 133 -2.79 -0.97 1.16
N PHE A 134 -3.46 -1.39 0.09
CA PHE A 134 -4.61 -0.72 -0.49
C PHE A 134 -5.84 -1.59 -0.25
N LEU A 135 -6.92 -0.99 0.23
CA LEU A 135 -8.19 -1.66 0.49
C LEU A 135 -9.33 -0.93 -0.17
N VAL A 136 -10.16 -1.67 -0.91
CA VAL A 136 -11.42 -1.17 -1.47
C VAL A 136 -12.56 -1.90 -0.80
N HIS A 137 -13.43 -1.13 -0.15
CA HIS A 137 -14.67 -1.60 0.45
C HIS A 137 -15.86 -0.89 -0.19
N LEU A 138 -17.07 -1.43 -0.02
CA LEU A 138 -18.30 -0.70 -0.33
C LEU A 138 -18.41 0.55 0.56
N GLY A 139 -18.93 1.65 0.02
CA GLY A 139 -18.99 2.97 0.70
C GLY A 139 -19.83 3.00 1.98
N LEU A 140 -20.59 1.93 2.26
CA LEU A 140 -21.37 1.75 3.48
C LEU A 140 -20.52 1.26 4.67
N VAL A 141 -19.31 0.74 4.41
CA VAL A 141 -18.42 0.23 5.46
C VAL A 141 -17.79 1.40 6.21
N THR A 142 -17.83 1.36 7.56
CA THR A 142 -17.24 2.40 8.40
C THR A 142 -15.72 2.31 8.45
N SER A 143 -15.04 3.43 8.71
CA SER A 143 -13.58 3.47 8.87
C SER A 143 -13.07 2.52 9.96
N THR A 144 -13.85 2.30 11.02
CA THR A 144 -13.53 1.34 12.09
C THR A 144 -13.46 -0.10 11.58
N ILE A 145 -14.41 -0.52 10.74
CA ILE A 145 -14.41 -1.85 10.13
C ILE A 145 -13.26 -1.97 9.12
N VAL A 146 -13.01 -0.92 8.34
CA VAL A 146 -11.87 -0.90 7.39
C VAL A 146 -10.54 -1.09 8.12
N LEU A 147 -10.34 -0.42 9.26
CA LEU A 147 -9.15 -0.59 10.10
C LEU A 147 -9.04 -2.01 10.69
N GLU A 148 -10.14 -2.58 11.16
CA GLU A 148 -10.15 -3.96 11.65
C GLU A 148 -9.78 -4.96 10.53
N HIS A 149 -10.36 -4.78 9.33
CA HIS A 149 -10.06 -5.60 8.17
C HIS A 149 -8.59 -5.46 7.75
N CYS A 150 -8.06 -4.24 7.76
CA CYS A 150 -6.64 -3.97 7.50
C CYS A 150 -5.75 -4.79 8.44
N ARG A 151 -6.03 -4.76 9.74
CA ARG A 151 -5.26 -5.47 10.76
C ARG A 151 -5.29 -6.98 10.53
N ARG A 152 -6.49 -7.54 10.41
CA ARG A 152 -6.68 -8.98 10.17
C ARG A 152 -6.01 -9.43 8.88
N LEU A 153 -6.15 -8.66 7.80
CA LEU A 153 -5.54 -8.97 6.51
C LEU A 153 -4.01 -8.91 6.55
N ALA A 154 -3.43 -7.91 7.21
CA ALA A 154 -1.98 -7.80 7.35
C ALA A 154 -1.38 -9.01 8.07
N VAL A 155 -2.04 -9.51 9.14
CA VAL A 155 -1.64 -10.74 9.83
C VAL A 155 -1.76 -11.94 8.91
N THR A 156 -2.90 -12.12 8.22
CA THR A 156 -3.09 -13.23 7.28
C THR A 156 -2.02 -13.25 6.18
N ILE A 157 -1.67 -12.09 5.62
CA ILE A 157 -0.63 -12.00 4.58
C ILE A 157 0.75 -12.32 5.18
N THR A 158 1.02 -11.85 6.39
CA THR A 158 2.26 -12.11 7.11
C THR A 158 2.44 -13.61 7.37
N ASP A 159 1.39 -14.28 7.85
CA ASP A 159 1.35 -15.73 8.08
C ASP A 159 1.55 -16.52 6.76
N LEU A 160 0.90 -16.10 5.67
CA LEU A 160 1.03 -16.75 4.36
C LEU A 160 2.39 -16.52 3.71
N THR A 161 3.03 -15.38 3.96
CA THR A 161 4.35 -15.05 3.41
C THR A 161 5.50 -15.54 4.28
N GLY A 162 5.23 -16.04 5.48
CA GLY A 162 6.22 -16.54 6.43
C GLY A 162 7.09 -15.44 7.04
N CYS A 163 6.67 -14.18 6.94
CA CYS A 163 7.35 -13.07 7.63
C CYS A 163 6.92 -13.08 9.10
N ILE A 164 7.84 -12.85 10.03
CA ILE A 164 7.54 -12.80 11.47
C ILE A 164 7.36 -11.33 11.84
N GLY A 165 6.16 -10.94 12.28
CA GLY A 165 5.86 -9.59 12.75
C GLY A 165 4.39 -9.38 13.07
N ASN A 166 4.10 -8.54 14.08
CA ASN A 166 2.74 -8.03 14.35
C ASN A 166 2.66 -6.60 13.80
N PRO A 167 2.19 -6.38 12.55
CA PRO A 167 2.19 -5.07 11.88
C PRO A 167 1.27 -4.01 12.55
N ILE A 168 0.50 -4.41 13.57
CA ILE A 168 -0.73 -3.73 13.98
C ILE A 168 -0.52 -2.64 15.03
N ASP A 169 0.55 -2.66 15.83
CA ASP A 169 0.75 -1.65 16.88
C ASP A 169 1.11 -0.25 16.34
N LEU A 170 1.12 -0.06 15.01
CA LEU A 170 1.42 1.20 14.35
C LEU A 170 0.21 1.92 13.73
N LEU A 171 -1.00 1.34 13.75
CA LEU A 171 -2.24 1.94 13.20
C LEU A 171 -3.26 2.33 14.27
#